data_AF-A0A8J2KIY0-F1
#
_entry.id   AF-A0A8J2KIY0-F1
#
_cell.length_a   1.000
_cell.length_b   1.000
_cell.length_c   1.000
_cell.angle_alpha   90.00
_cell.angle_beta   90.00
_cell.angle_gamma   90.00
#
_symmetry.space_group_name_H-M   'P 1'
#
loop_
_entity.id
_entity.type
_entity.pdbx_description
1 polymer ?
#
loop_
_entity_poly.entity_id
_entity_poly.type
_entity_poly.pdbx_seq_one_letter_code
_entity_poly.pdbx_strand_id
1 'polypeptide(L)'
;TLIYGHFGSAQDFQYLAKTQVPLNGSIALIRFSHLHPSKVAATAVSFGVAAIVFYPDPADFGPFMPASAIVRSSLLTLGQMHEYQVSLLWLYVSEF
;
A
#
# COMPACT_ATOMS: atom_id res chain seq x y z
N THR A 1 -16.73 -4.92 6.54
CA THR A 1 -16.98 -3.68 5.76
C THR A 1 -15.69 -3.21 5.14
N LEU A 2 -15.73 -2.77 3.87
CA LEU A 2 -14.59 -2.17 3.18
C LEU A 2 -14.67 -0.64 3.30
N ILE A 3 -13.58 0.02 3.71
CA ILE A 3 -13.49 1.47 3.86
C ILE A 3 -12.33 2.00 3.01
N TYR A 4 -12.46 3.22 2.49
CA TYR A 4 -11.37 3.89 1.79
C TYR A 4 -10.62 4.80 2.76
N GLY A 5 -9.33 4.54 2.96
CA GLY A 5 -8.49 5.21 3.97
C GLY A 5 -7.41 6.13 3.40
N HIS A 6 -7.54 6.57 2.15
CA HIS A 6 -6.58 7.44 1.47
C HIS A 6 -5.14 6.91 1.55
N PHE A 7 -4.19 7.63 2.18
CA PHE A 7 -2.80 7.19 2.32
C PHE A 7 -2.54 6.41 3.62
N GLY A 8 -3.57 6.22 4.46
CA GLY A 8 -3.48 5.49 5.71
C GLY A 8 -2.73 6.24 6.81
N SER A 9 -2.72 7.58 6.76
CA SER A 9 -2.18 8.40 7.83
C SER A 9 -3.08 8.40 9.06
N ALA A 10 -2.53 8.84 10.20
CA ALA A 10 -3.34 9.00 11.42
C ALA A 10 -4.45 10.05 11.22
N GLN A 11 -4.20 11.12 10.44
CA GLN A 11 -5.23 12.11 10.13
C GLN A 11 -6.37 11.51 9.31
N ASP A 12 -6.08 10.61 8.37
CA ASP A 12 -7.10 9.95 7.53
C ASP A 12 -8.05 9.12 8.40
N PHE A 13 -7.52 8.29 9.30
CA PHE A 13 -8.35 7.49 10.19
C PHE A 13 -9.09 8.33 11.24
N GLN A 14 -8.49 9.42 11.74
CA GLN A 14 -9.19 10.37 12.60
C GLN A 14 -10.36 11.05 11.87
N TYR A 15 -10.19 11.41 10.61
CA TYR A 15 -11.25 11.99 9.80
C TYR A 15 -12.40 10.99 9.59
N LEU A 16 -12.08 9.73 9.28
CA LEU A 16 -13.09 8.67 9.15
C LEU A 16 -13.83 8.41 10.46
N ALA A 17 -13.13 8.42 11.60
CA ALA A 17 -13.77 8.29 12.91
C ALA A 17 -14.72 9.47 13.20
N LYS A 18 -14.30 10.70 12.89
CA LYS A 18 -15.12 11.92 13.06
C LYS A 18 -16.36 11.92 12.17
N THR A 19 -16.28 11.34 10.98
CA THR A 19 -17.40 11.20 10.04
C THR A 19 -18.28 9.98 10.33
N GLN A 20 -18.08 9.34 11.48
CA GLN A 20 -18.84 8.17 11.95
C GLN A 20 -18.76 6.95 11.02
N VAL A 21 -17.67 6.80 10.26
CA VAL A 21 -17.40 5.59 9.49
C VAL A 21 -17.02 4.45 10.45
N PRO A 22 -17.62 3.25 10.34
CA PRO A 22 -17.31 2.14 11.23
C PRO A 22 -15.93 1.55 10.91
N LEU A 23 -14.92 1.91 11.71
CA LEU A 23 -13.52 1.47 11.56
C LEU A 23 -13.26 0.09 12.16
N ASN A 24 -13.92 -0.24 13.27
CA ASN A 24 -13.65 -1.49 14.00
C ASN A 24 -14.04 -2.73 13.18
N GLY A 25 -13.12 -3.67 13.02
CA GLY A 25 -13.30 -4.87 12.21
C GLY A 25 -13.36 -4.63 10.69
N SER A 26 -13.05 -3.41 10.24
CA SER A 26 -13.08 -3.06 8.81
C SER A 26 -11.83 -3.51 8.07
N ILE A 27 -11.94 -3.58 6.74
CA ILE A 27 -10.80 -3.71 5.83
C ILE A 27 -10.59 -2.34 5.18
N ALA A 28 -9.38 -1.78 5.27
CA ALA A 28 -9.06 -0.49 4.68
C ALA A 28 -8.38 -0.64 3.32
N LEU A 29 -8.93 0.02 2.29
CA LEU A 29 -8.29 0.20 0.99
C LEU A 29 -7.44 1.47 1.04
N ILE A 30 -6.13 1.33 0.80
CA ILE A 30 -5.12 2.37 0.99
C ILE A 30 -4.29 2.54 -0.28
N ARG A 31 -4.08 3.79 -0.68
CA ARG A 31 -3.16 4.17 -1.76
C ARG A 31 -1.72 4.01 -1.29
N PHE A 32 -0.86 3.46 -2.15
CA PHE A 32 0.58 3.50 -1.91
C PHE A 32 1.03 4.95 -1.75
N SER A 33 1.82 5.20 -0.71
CA SER A 33 2.35 6.52 -0.38
C SER A 33 3.82 6.40 0.00
N HIS A 34 4.43 7.52 0.38
CA HIS A 34 5.78 7.53 0.95
C HIS A 34 5.86 6.93 2.36
N LEU A 35 4.72 6.65 3.02
CA LEU A 35 4.70 6.00 4.32
C LEU A 35 5.05 4.52 4.19
N HIS A 36 5.90 4.03 5.08
CA HIS A 36 6.22 2.61 5.14
C HIS A 36 4.96 1.79 5.46
N PRO A 37 4.66 0.69 4.74
CA PRO A 37 3.45 -0.11 4.97
C PRO A 37 3.25 -0.56 6.41
N SER A 38 4.32 -0.90 7.13
CA SER A 38 4.24 -1.27 8.55
C SER A 38 3.75 -0.14 9.46
N LYS A 39 4.07 1.13 9.13
CA LYS A 39 3.60 2.29 9.90
C LYS A 39 2.10 2.51 9.68
N VAL A 40 1.65 2.34 8.44
CA VAL A 40 0.22 2.39 8.09
C VAL A 40 -0.54 1.27 8.78
N ALA A 41 0.00 0.04 8.78
CA ALA A 41 -0.56 -1.11 9.50
C ALA A 41 -0.71 -0.86 11.00
N ALA A 42 0.37 -0.41 11.65
CA ALA A 42 0.35 -0.07 13.08
C ALA A 42 -0.70 1.02 13.40
N THR A 43 -0.81 2.03 12.53
CA THR A 43 -1.81 3.09 12.68
C THR A 43 -3.22 2.50 12.54
N ALA A 44 -3.52 1.76 11.48
CA ALA A 44 -4.86 1.23 11.24
C ALA A 44 -5.35 0.31 12.38
N VAL A 45 -4.46 -0.53 12.92
CA VAL A 45 -4.75 -1.39 14.08
C VAL A 45 -5.14 -0.55 15.30
N SER A 46 -4.49 0.60 15.53
CA SER A 46 -4.85 1.51 16.64
C SER A 46 -6.27 2.10 16.53
N PHE A 47 -6.86 2.08 15.33
CA PHE A 47 -8.25 2.49 15.06
C PHE A 47 -9.22 1.31 14.91
N GLY A 48 -8.78 0.07 15.17
CA GLY A 48 -9.61 -1.14 15.12
C GLY A 48 -9.77 -1.74 13.72
N VAL A 49 -9.03 -1.26 12.72
CA VAL A 49 -9.04 -1.86 11.37
C VAL A 49 -8.40 -3.24 11.42
N ALA A 50 -9.06 -4.23 10.84
CA ALA A 50 -8.63 -5.64 10.89
C ALA A 50 -7.64 -6.02 9.77
N ALA A 51 -7.75 -5.40 8.59
CA ALA A 51 -6.86 -5.69 7.47
C ALA A 51 -6.70 -4.47 6.55
N ILE A 52 -5.63 -4.48 5.74
CA ILE A 52 -5.32 -3.41 4.80
C ILE A 52 -5.04 -4.00 3.42
N VAL A 53 -5.59 -3.37 2.39
CA VAL A 53 -5.27 -3.62 0.98
C VAL A 53 -4.58 -2.40 0.42
N PHE A 54 -3.33 -2.54 -0.01
CA PHE A 54 -2.61 -1.48 -0.70
C PHE A 54 -2.85 -1.56 -2.19
N TYR A 55 -3.13 -0.42 -2.82
CA TYR A 55 -3.16 -0.31 -4.27
C TYR A 55 -2.35 0.90 -4.76
N PRO A 56 -1.73 0.78 -5.92
CA PRO A 56 -1.01 1.86 -6.59
C PRO A 56 -2.00 2.74 -7.36
N ASP A 57 -2.21 3.97 -6.93
CA ASP A 57 -3.17 4.84 -7.61
C ASP A 57 -2.56 5.46 -8.89
N PRO A 58 -3.22 5.36 -10.05
CA PRO A 58 -2.76 6.00 -11.28
C PRO A 58 -2.62 7.52 -11.16
N ALA A 59 -3.34 8.18 -10.25
CA ALA A 59 -3.15 9.61 -10.02
C ALA A 59 -1.85 9.95 -9.29
N ASP A 60 -1.27 9.01 -8.53
CA ASP A 60 0.04 9.20 -7.86
C ASP A 60 1.20 8.70 -8.70
N PHE A 61 1.00 7.58 -9.41
CA PHE A 61 2.06 6.87 -10.13
C PHE A 61 1.93 6.98 -11.66
N GLY A 62 0.89 7.62 -12.19
CA GLY A 62 0.66 7.70 -13.63
C GLY A 62 0.57 6.32 -14.30
N PRO A 63 0.88 6.20 -15.60
CA PRO A 63 1.04 4.92 -16.27
C PRO A 63 2.35 4.19 -15.90
N PHE A 64 3.23 4.84 -15.12
CA PHE A 64 4.57 4.35 -14.80
C PHE A 64 4.73 4.17 -13.29
N MET A 65 4.47 2.98 -12.78
CA MET A 65 5.01 2.62 -11.48
C MET A 65 6.53 2.77 -11.48
N PRO A 66 7.13 3.58 -10.60
CA PRO A 66 8.58 3.55 -10.45
C PRO A 66 8.96 2.15 -9.96
N ALA A 67 10.02 1.57 -10.50
CA ALA A 67 10.49 0.23 -10.11
C ALA A 67 10.70 0.11 -8.58
N SER A 68 10.98 1.21 -7.90
CA SER A 68 11.05 1.29 -6.44
C SER A 68 9.72 1.03 -5.71
N ALA A 69 8.57 1.32 -6.34
CA ALA A 69 7.24 0.93 -5.86
C ALA A 69 6.94 -0.56 -6.12
N ILE A 70 7.54 -1.13 -7.17
CA ILE A 70 7.47 -2.56 -7.49
C ILE A 70 8.32 -3.40 -6.49
N VAL A 71 9.33 -2.79 -5.85
CA VAL A 71 10.38 -3.54 -5.13
C VAL A 71 10.23 -3.58 -3.59
N ARG A 72 9.10 -3.16 -2.99
CA ARG A 72 8.92 -3.30 -1.52
C ARG A 72 7.61 -3.94 -1.03
N SER A 73 6.69 -4.32 -1.91
CA SER A 73 5.66 -5.32 -1.55
C SER A 73 6.26 -6.74 -1.49
N SER A 74 7.43 -6.90 -2.10
CA SER A 74 8.13 -8.17 -2.20
C SER A 74 8.51 -8.71 -0.84
N LEU A 75 8.80 -7.94 0.22
CA LEU A 75 9.11 -8.55 1.53
C LEU A 75 7.95 -9.30 2.18
N LEU A 76 6.70 -9.03 1.78
CA LEU A 76 5.53 -9.84 2.18
C LEU A 76 5.15 -10.91 1.14
N THR A 77 5.74 -10.86 -0.06
CA THR A 77 5.51 -11.82 -1.17
C THR A 77 6.71 -12.76 -1.40
N LEU A 78 7.88 -12.48 -0.81
CA LEU A 78 9.19 -13.11 -0.99
C LEU A 78 9.31 -14.46 -0.25
N GLY A 79 8.24 -15.23 -0.23
CA GLY A 79 8.41 -16.67 -0.35
C GLY A 79 8.87 -16.98 -1.78
N GLN A 80 10.14 -16.69 -2.09
CA GLN A 80 10.86 -17.01 -3.34
C GLN A 80 10.48 -16.18 -4.60
N MET A 81 11.33 -15.19 -4.94
CA MET A 81 11.41 -14.67 -6.32
C MET A 81 11.98 -15.74 -7.24
N HIS A 82 11.31 -16.02 -8.34
CA HIS A 82 11.84 -16.85 -9.41
C HIS A 82 12.61 -15.99 -10.44
N GLU A 83 13.64 -16.59 -11.03
CA GLU A 83 14.69 -15.98 -11.86
C GLU A 83 14.17 -15.12 -13.04
N TYR A 84 12.96 -15.41 -13.55
CA TYR A 84 12.34 -14.64 -14.64
C TYR A 84 12.00 -13.20 -14.25
N GLN A 85 11.68 -12.92 -12.98
CA GLN A 85 11.35 -11.57 -12.51
C GLN A 85 12.60 -10.68 -12.42
N VAL A 86 13.77 -11.30 -12.19
CA VAL A 86 15.07 -10.62 -12.15
C VAL A 86 15.49 -10.24 -13.57
N SER A 87 15.28 -11.12 -14.55
CA SER A 87 15.61 -10.88 -15.97
C SER A 87 14.88 -9.67 -16.59
N LEU A 88 13.57 -9.52 -16.31
CA LEU A 88 12.77 -8.39 -16.80
C LEU A 88 13.23 -7.04 -16.23
N LEU A 89 13.73 -7.04 -14.99
CA LEU A 89 14.26 -5.85 -14.32
C LEU A 89 15.59 -5.40 -14.93
N TRP A 90 16.45 -6.34 -15.34
CA TRP A 90 17.72 -6.03 -16.01
C TRP A 90 17.54 -5.49 -17.41
N LEU A 91 16.62 -6.06 -18.21
CA LEU A 91 16.33 -5.57 -19.57
C LEU A 91 15.84 -4.12 -19.57
N TYR A 92 15.07 -3.74 -18.55
CA TYR A 92 14.52 -2.38 -18.43
C TYR A 92 15.55 -1.33 -17.98
N VAL A 93 16.60 -1.73 -17.25
CA VAL A 93 17.68 -0.83 -16.80
C VAL A 93 18.74 -0.61 -17.89
N SER A 94 18.84 -1.52 -18.87
CA SER A 94 19.80 -1.41 -19.97
C SER A 94 19.36 -0.56 -21.16
N GLU A 95 18.09 -0.11 -21.21
CA GLU A 95 17.56 0.74 -22.29
C GLU A 95 17.65 2.25 -22.01
N PHE A 96 18.35 2.67 -20.95
CA PHE A 96 18.65 4.07 -20.65
C PHE A 96 20.10 4.30 -20.24
#